data_AF-A0A4Q4TM67-F1
#
_entry.id   AF-A0A4Q4TM67-F1
#
_cell.length_a   1.000
_cell.length_b   1.000
_cell.length_c   1.000
_cell.angle_alpha   90.00
_cell.angle_beta   90.00
_cell.angle_gamma   90.00
#
_symmetry.space_group_name_H-M   'P 1'
#
loop_
_entity.id
_entity.type
_entity.pdbx_description
1 polymer ?
#
loop_
_entity_poly.entity_id
_entity_poly.type
_entity_poly.pdbx_seq_one_letter_code
_entity_poly.pdbx_strand_id
1 'polypeptide(L)'
;MSIGASKTNSLAQYLEQLQGTTFRRLYQQPSTAFAIFRRMLPHLAKTIVMACLYMPTPFLLSDLEIWVKPSAKREKDKAISILKSLHIVSISIPSKDTPQTMTLTPNFKNSLRLALEGGGQHNSFGVPSNQPVPSDIDVAFLDRYARKKWDDILHFVVNSVGFGTSERSSAGPKQSVKDLLVGGRLVERRAVGSGISITQAGFTFLLQETNAQVWTLLLLWLEAADHANSNGADTGMDSVDMLSFFFLLASLELGRAYSTDALTETRQNMLPNLVDFGLIHIPPTNPHQFFPTRLATTLTSSETALRSVSAGFSAATAAGTTGAGAGGAAGGENVGGGGGALGDAQDKNSIILETNFRMYAYVQSPLQIAVLALFSDLKFRFRGLVSGHLTRASIRRAIEMGITSDQVVSYLAAHAHEQMRRVAQATRRPLLPPVVVDQIRLWQLDSERMAATPGWLLRNHDSYQEYLDMANFADDIGVVVWRNDRKRMFFVNRIDQIKDYMKVRGKAREQQQQQQQH
;
A
#
# COMPACT_ATOMS: atom_id res chain seq x y z
N MET A 1 9.42 -19.36 -6.19
CA MET A 1 8.23 -19.73 -5.39
C MET A 1 7.53 -18.44 -5.02
N SER A 2 6.20 -18.41 -5.14
CA SER A 2 5.42 -17.18 -5.13
C SER A 2 5.07 -16.75 -3.71
N ILE A 3 5.63 -15.64 -3.24
CA ILE A 3 5.08 -14.90 -2.11
C ILE A 3 3.80 -14.23 -2.64
N GLY A 4 2.64 -14.60 -2.08
CA GLY A 4 1.38 -13.99 -2.48
C GLY A 4 1.39 -12.54 -2.03
N ALA A 5 1.39 -11.58 -2.95
CA ALA A 5 1.28 -10.17 -2.62
C ALA A 5 -0.01 -9.96 -1.81
N SER A 6 0.12 -9.75 -0.50
CA SER A 6 -1.00 -9.34 0.34
C SER A 6 -1.58 -8.03 -0.21
N LYS A 7 -2.91 -7.92 -0.23
CA LYS A 7 -3.64 -6.72 -0.65
C LYS A 7 -3.46 -5.52 0.30
N THR A 8 -2.58 -5.60 1.30
CA THR A 8 -2.39 -4.58 2.33
C THR A 8 -1.27 -3.62 1.97
N ASN A 9 -1.62 -2.52 1.28
CA ASN A 9 -0.66 -1.44 0.97
C ASN A 9 -0.43 -0.49 2.16
N SER A 10 -0.96 -0.80 3.34
CA SER A 10 -0.96 0.07 4.51
C SER A 10 -0.69 -0.71 5.79
N LEU A 11 0.18 -0.17 6.64
CA LEU A 11 0.46 -0.70 7.98
C LEU A 11 -0.81 -0.95 8.79
N ALA A 12 -1.80 -0.05 8.71
CA ALA A 12 -3.04 -0.19 9.48
C ALA A 12 -3.80 -1.47 9.11
N GLN A 13 -3.92 -1.77 7.81
CA GLN A 13 -4.58 -2.98 7.34
C GLN A 13 -3.80 -4.25 7.70
N TYR A 14 -2.48 -4.17 7.67
CA TYR A 14 -1.61 -5.27 8.08
C TYR A 14 -1.78 -5.57 9.58
N LEU A 15 -1.75 -4.54 10.43
CA LEU A 15 -1.97 -4.69 11.87
C LEU A 15 -3.35 -5.27 12.20
N GLU A 16 -4.41 -4.88 11.47
CA GLU A 16 -5.76 -5.43 11.66
C GLU A 16 -5.87 -6.93 11.37
N GLN A 17 -4.97 -7.50 10.57
CA GLN A 17 -4.94 -8.94 10.25
C GLN A 17 -4.19 -9.77 11.30
N LEU A 18 -3.40 -9.14 12.16
CA LEU A 18 -2.59 -9.84 13.15
C LEU A 18 -3.45 -10.39 14.29
N GLN A 19 -3.04 -11.54 14.81
CA GLN A 19 -3.69 -12.17 15.96
C GLN A 19 -3.42 -11.40 17.26
N GLY A 20 -4.37 -11.45 18.20
CA GLY A 20 -4.22 -10.80 19.51
C GLY A 20 -3.02 -11.28 20.34
N THR A 21 -2.51 -12.49 20.08
CA THR A 21 -1.28 -13.02 20.71
C THR A 21 -0.04 -12.24 20.26
N THR A 22 0.05 -11.89 18.97
CA THR A 22 1.11 -11.06 18.39
C THR A 22 1.10 -9.67 19.02
N PHE A 23 -0.09 -9.04 19.15
CA PHE A 23 -0.23 -7.74 19.82
C PHE A 23 0.18 -7.77 21.29
N ARG A 24 -0.09 -8.88 22.01
CA ARG A 24 0.37 -9.01 23.40
C ARG A 24 1.88 -8.95 23.54
N ARG A 25 2.63 -9.53 22.58
CA ARG A 25 4.10 -9.44 22.53
C ARG A 25 4.57 -8.07 22.07
N LEU A 26 3.96 -7.55 21.01
CA LEU A 26 4.29 -6.25 20.44
C LEU A 26 4.13 -5.10 21.46
N TYR A 27 3.07 -5.15 22.27
CA TYR A 27 2.81 -4.18 23.35
C TYR A 27 3.65 -4.40 24.62
N GLN A 28 4.54 -5.40 24.68
CA GLN A 28 5.52 -5.47 25.77
C GLN A 28 6.58 -4.36 25.65
N GLN A 29 6.84 -3.88 24.43
CA GLN A 29 7.79 -2.80 24.21
C GLN A 29 7.10 -1.43 24.28
N PRO A 30 7.56 -0.51 25.15
CA PRO A 30 7.02 0.84 25.27
C PRO A 30 7.03 1.66 23.99
N SER A 31 8.06 1.52 23.14
CA SER A 31 8.12 2.21 21.84
C SER A 31 6.96 1.86 20.95
N THR A 32 6.58 0.59 20.88
CA THR A 32 5.50 0.17 20.00
C THR A 32 4.15 0.69 20.49
N ALA A 33 3.87 0.56 21.79
CA ALA A 33 2.65 1.09 22.38
C ALA A 33 2.54 2.61 22.15
N PHE A 34 3.65 3.33 22.33
CA PHE A 34 3.73 4.77 22.10
C PHE A 34 3.59 5.15 20.62
N ALA A 35 4.26 4.43 19.71
CA ALA A 35 4.19 4.68 18.27
C ALA A 35 2.76 4.49 17.75
N ILE A 36 2.10 3.39 18.12
CA ILE A 36 0.70 3.13 17.73
C ILE A 36 -0.22 4.20 18.32
N PHE A 37 -0.08 4.52 19.61
CA PHE A 37 -0.87 5.56 20.26
C PHE A 37 -0.70 6.94 19.59
N ARG A 38 0.54 7.37 19.40
CA ARG A 38 0.86 8.72 18.90
C ARG A 38 0.48 8.88 17.44
N ARG A 39 0.64 7.85 16.61
CA ARG A 39 0.71 8.01 15.16
C ARG A 39 -0.34 7.24 14.36
N MET A 40 -0.93 6.17 14.90
CA MET A 40 -1.95 5.36 14.20
C MET A 40 -3.38 5.64 14.66
N LEU A 41 -3.58 6.11 15.90
CA LEU A 41 -4.92 6.33 16.44
C LEU A 41 -5.55 7.67 16.00
N PRO A 42 -6.87 7.71 15.70
CA PRO A 42 -7.62 8.95 15.57
C PRO A 42 -7.63 9.76 16.87
N HIS A 43 -7.84 11.08 16.78
CA HIS A 43 -7.82 11.97 17.95
C HIS A 43 -8.83 11.57 19.05
N LEU A 44 -10.04 11.16 18.66
CA LEU A 44 -11.05 10.67 19.59
C LEU A 44 -10.62 9.37 20.28
N ALA A 45 -10.00 8.44 19.56
CA ALA A 45 -9.48 7.20 20.14
C ALA A 45 -8.35 7.46 21.15
N LYS A 46 -7.46 8.43 20.88
CA LYS A 46 -6.42 8.85 21.84
C LYS A 46 -7.03 9.41 23.12
N THR A 47 -8.07 10.23 23.00
CA THR A 47 -8.77 10.82 24.14
C THR A 47 -9.37 9.74 25.04
N ILE A 48 -10.01 8.72 24.43
CA ILE A 48 -10.58 7.58 25.16
C ILE A 48 -9.48 6.78 25.87
N VAL A 49 -8.37 6.49 25.19
CA VAL A 49 -7.23 5.76 25.78
C VAL A 49 -6.64 6.54 26.95
N MET A 50 -6.42 7.84 26.81
CA MET A 50 -5.89 8.71 27.87
C MET A 50 -6.81 8.77 29.08
N ALA A 51 -8.13 8.85 28.87
CA ALA A 51 -9.11 8.82 29.95
C ALA A 51 -9.04 7.50 30.75
N CYS A 52 -8.91 6.36 30.07
CA CYS A 52 -8.84 5.05 30.71
C CYS A 52 -7.45 4.72 31.29
N LEU A 53 -6.38 5.42 30.89
CA LEU A 53 -5.00 5.05 31.19
C LEU A 53 -4.71 5.01 32.69
N TYR A 54 -5.22 5.97 33.44
CA TYR A 54 -4.98 6.10 34.88
C TYR A 54 -6.14 5.62 35.75
N MET A 55 -7.24 5.16 35.15
CA MET A 55 -8.39 4.66 35.88
C MET A 55 -8.05 3.33 36.60
N PRO A 56 -8.35 3.21 37.90
CA PRO A 56 -8.15 1.97 38.67
C PRO A 56 -9.25 0.94 38.36
N THR A 57 -10.47 1.40 38.06
CA THR A 57 -11.63 0.57 37.74
C THR A 57 -11.94 0.55 36.24
N PRO A 58 -12.63 -0.49 35.74
CA PRO A 58 -13.17 -0.51 34.38
C PRO A 58 -14.09 0.71 34.11
N PHE A 59 -14.00 1.26 32.90
CA PHE A 59 -14.78 2.43 32.50
C PHE A 59 -16.14 2.01 31.92
N LEU A 60 -17.25 2.58 32.36
CA LEU A 60 -18.57 2.18 31.85
C LEU A 60 -18.80 2.75 30.44
N LEU A 61 -19.37 1.94 29.53
CA LEU A 61 -19.72 2.41 28.19
C LEU A 61 -20.83 3.47 28.22
N SER A 62 -21.77 3.39 29.16
CA SER A 62 -22.83 4.39 29.33
C SER A 62 -22.25 5.79 29.58
N ASP A 63 -21.17 5.87 30.36
CA ASP A 63 -20.54 7.13 30.71
C ASP A 63 -19.79 7.70 29.51
N LEU A 64 -19.18 6.84 28.69
CA LEU A 64 -18.58 7.23 27.42
C LEU A 64 -19.61 7.84 26.47
N GLU A 65 -20.85 7.34 26.46
CA GLU A 65 -21.90 7.88 25.61
C GLU A 65 -22.32 9.29 26.02
N ILE A 66 -22.24 9.61 27.31
CA ILE A 66 -22.50 10.95 27.84
C ILE A 66 -21.39 11.93 27.39
N TRP A 67 -20.15 11.47 27.27
CA TRP A 67 -19.01 12.31 26.89
C TRP A 67 -19.03 12.73 25.40
N VAL A 68 -19.82 12.04 24.56
CA VAL A 68 -19.85 12.26 23.12
C VAL A 68 -21.12 13.00 22.70
N LYS A 69 -20.96 14.10 21.96
CA LYS A 69 -22.09 14.85 21.38
C LYS A 69 -22.93 13.95 20.46
N PRO A 70 -24.26 14.12 20.37
CA PRO A 70 -25.12 13.31 19.51
C PRO A 70 -24.69 13.28 18.03
N SER A 71 -24.11 14.37 17.52
CA SER A 71 -23.60 14.48 16.15
C SER A 71 -22.37 13.61 15.87
N ALA A 72 -21.61 13.24 16.90
CA ALA A 72 -20.33 12.52 16.77
C ALA A 72 -20.41 11.03 17.15
N LYS A 73 -21.61 10.47 17.31
CA LYS A 73 -21.81 9.04 17.66
C LYS A 73 -21.11 8.09 16.69
N ARG A 74 -21.22 8.35 15.38
CA ARG A 74 -20.57 7.55 14.34
C ARG A 74 -19.05 7.55 14.45
N GLU A 75 -18.45 8.69 14.82
CA GLU A 75 -17.00 8.80 15.01
C GLU A 75 -16.53 8.05 16.25
N LYS A 76 -17.32 8.08 17.33
CA LYS A 76 -17.09 7.26 18.53
C LYS A 76 -17.09 5.77 18.18
N ASP A 77 -18.11 5.29 17.47
CA ASP A 77 -18.22 3.88 17.11
C ASP A 77 -17.07 3.44 16.22
N LYS A 78 -16.64 4.29 15.27
CA LYS A 78 -15.44 4.06 14.47
C LYS A 78 -14.18 4.01 15.33
N ALA A 79 -14.00 4.93 16.28
CA ALA A 79 -12.85 4.95 17.18
C ALA A 79 -12.78 3.69 18.05
N ILE A 80 -13.92 3.26 18.62
CA ILE A 80 -14.01 2.02 19.40
C ILE A 80 -13.70 0.80 18.52
N SER A 81 -14.21 0.77 17.29
CA SER A 81 -13.92 -0.31 16.34
C SER A 81 -12.42 -0.44 16.06
N ILE A 82 -11.72 0.67 15.84
CA ILE A 82 -10.26 0.70 15.62
C ILE A 82 -9.51 0.25 16.88
N LEU A 83 -9.93 0.71 18.06
CA LEU A 83 -9.30 0.29 19.33
C LEU A 83 -9.48 -1.21 19.59
N LYS A 84 -10.61 -1.79 19.17
CA LYS A 84 -10.87 -3.24 19.23
C LYS A 84 -10.02 -4.02 18.22
N SER A 85 -9.92 -3.55 16.97
CA SER A 85 -9.15 -4.23 15.93
C SER A 85 -7.65 -4.26 16.25
N LEU A 86 -7.14 -3.21 16.90
CA LEU A 86 -5.75 -3.15 17.38
C LEU A 86 -5.54 -3.84 18.75
N HIS A 87 -6.55 -4.51 19.31
CA HIS A 87 -6.48 -5.18 20.61
C HIS A 87 -6.01 -4.28 21.77
N ILE A 88 -6.32 -2.97 21.71
CA ILE A 88 -5.97 -1.99 22.74
C ILE A 88 -6.99 -2.03 23.88
N VAL A 89 -8.26 -2.27 23.54
CA VAL A 89 -9.39 -2.25 24.48
C VAL A 89 -10.11 -3.59 24.47
N SER A 90 -10.51 -4.06 25.64
CA SER A 90 -11.47 -5.14 25.81
C SER A 90 -12.78 -4.59 26.35
N ILE A 91 -13.88 -4.97 25.74
CA ILE A 91 -15.24 -4.62 26.18
C ILE A 91 -15.89 -5.87 26.74
N SER A 92 -16.36 -5.82 27.98
CA SER A 92 -17.03 -6.94 28.63
C SER A 92 -18.36 -7.25 27.96
N ILE A 93 -18.72 -8.54 27.93
CA ILE A 93 -20.04 -8.97 27.47
C ILE A 93 -21.08 -8.44 28.47
N PRO A 94 -22.20 -7.86 27.99
CA PRO A 94 -23.29 -7.43 28.88
C PRO A 94 -23.86 -8.64 29.62
N SER A 95 -23.96 -8.56 30.95
CA SER A 95 -24.71 -9.52 31.78
C SER A 95 -25.92 -8.82 32.39
N LYS A 96 -26.92 -9.59 32.86
CA LYS A 96 -28.11 -9.02 33.52
C LYS A 96 -27.78 -8.16 34.74
N ASP A 97 -26.68 -8.47 35.43
CA ASP A 97 -26.24 -7.77 36.66
C ASP A 97 -25.05 -6.84 36.47
N THR A 98 -24.35 -6.87 35.32
CA THR A 98 -23.15 -6.05 35.09
C THR A 98 -23.24 -5.25 33.79
N PRO A 99 -23.13 -3.90 33.87
CA PRO A 99 -23.12 -3.06 32.68
C PRO A 99 -21.88 -3.33 31.83
N GLN A 100 -21.94 -2.98 30.54
CA GLN A 100 -20.78 -3.10 29.66
C GLN A 100 -19.67 -2.15 30.14
N THR A 101 -18.51 -2.73 30.43
CA THR A 101 -17.32 -1.98 30.83
C THR A 101 -16.23 -2.13 29.79
N MET A 102 -15.42 -1.10 29.69
CA MET A 102 -14.28 -0.97 28.81
C MET A 102 -13.01 -0.95 29.65
N THR A 103 -12.07 -1.82 29.33
CA THR A 103 -10.75 -1.89 29.96
C THR A 103 -9.66 -1.83 28.92
N LEU A 104 -8.53 -1.21 29.26
CA LEU A 104 -7.32 -1.27 28.43
C LEU A 104 -6.61 -2.61 28.65
N THR A 105 -6.06 -3.16 27.58
CA THR A 105 -5.21 -4.35 27.65
C THR A 105 -4.03 -4.09 28.60
N PRO A 106 -3.77 -4.96 29.61
CA PRO A 106 -2.77 -4.69 30.65
C PRO A 106 -1.37 -4.38 30.10
N ASN A 107 -0.88 -5.14 29.12
CA ASN A 107 0.44 -4.91 28.52
C ASN A 107 0.53 -3.52 27.87
N PHE A 108 -0.50 -3.15 27.09
CA PHE A 108 -0.56 -1.83 26.47
C PHE A 108 -0.64 -0.70 27.51
N LYS A 109 -1.49 -0.87 28.54
CA LYS A 109 -1.65 0.09 29.64
C LYS A 109 -0.32 0.34 30.37
N ASN A 110 0.39 -0.73 30.74
CA ASN A 110 1.66 -0.65 31.46
C ASN A 110 2.76 -0.04 30.59
N SER A 111 2.91 -0.51 29.35
CA SER A 111 3.92 -0.01 28.42
C SER A 111 3.70 1.45 28.02
N LEU A 112 2.45 1.88 27.85
CA LEU A 112 2.14 3.28 27.55
C LEU A 112 2.41 4.19 28.77
N ARG A 113 2.10 3.73 29.99
CA ARG A 113 2.48 4.47 31.22
C ARG A 113 4.00 4.63 31.33
N LEU A 114 4.75 3.54 31.15
CA LEU A 114 6.22 3.58 31.14
C LEU A 114 6.78 4.54 30.08
N ALA A 115 6.16 4.57 28.89
CA ALA A 115 6.54 5.49 27.82
C ALA A 115 6.29 6.97 28.18
N LEU A 116 5.19 7.28 28.87
CA LEU A 116 4.83 8.66 29.24
C LEU A 116 5.56 9.15 30.50
N GLU A 117 5.77 8.27 31.46
CA GLU A 117 6.43 8.58 32.74
C GLU A 117 7.96 8.50 32.65
N GLY A 118 8.49 7.99 31.53
CA GLY A 118 9.93 7.88 31.30
C GLY A 118 10.62 6.83 32.19
N GLY A 119 9.88 5.86 32.72
CA GLY A 119 10.39 4.83 33.63
C GLY A 119 10.81 3.53 32.92
N GLY A 120 11.82 2.84 33.47
CA GLY A 120 12.23 1.49 33.07
C GLY A 120 13.65 1.37 32.48
N GLN A 121 14.17 0.14 32.37
CA GLN A 121 15.50 -0.19 31.81
C GLN A 121 15.43 -0.75 30.37
N HIS A 122 14.35 -0.47 29.65
CA HIS A 122 13.97 -1.20 28.44
C HIS A 122 14.66 -0.70 27.17
N ASN A 123 15.54 0.32 27.25
CA ASN A 123 16.26 0.97 26.13
C ASN A 123 15.37 1.19 24.89
N SER A 124 14.06 1.33 25.12
CA SER A 124 13.05 1.14 24.07
C SER A 124 12.87 2.37 23.20
N PHE A 125 13.57 3.47 23.47
CA PHE A 125 13.60 4.67 22.64
C PHE A 125 14.98 4.91 22.01
N GLY A 126 15.81 3.87 21.98
CA GLY A 126 17.17 3.92 21.44
C GLY A 126 18.14 4.52 22.44
N VAL A 127 19.39 4.07 22.40
CA VAL A 127 20.46 4.62 23.24
C VAL A 127 21.26 5.61 22.40
N PRO A 128 21.23 6.92 22.73
CA PRO A 128 22.06 7.91 22.08
C PRO A 128 23.53 7.52 22.16
N SER A 129 24.26 7.69 21.07
CA SER A 129 25.69 7.42 21.05
C SER A 129 26.47 8.59 21.65
N ASN A 130 27.44 8.29 22.50
CA ASN A 130 28.35 9.27 23.09
C ASN A 130 29.61 9.52 22.22
N GLN A 131 29.69 8.87 21.05
CA GLN A 131 30.80 9.02 20.13
C GLN A 131 30.72 10.35 19.36
N PRO A 132 31.85 10.96 18.98
CA PRO A 132 31.86 12.21 18.25
C PRO A 132 31.15 12.04 16.90
N VAL A 133 30.15 12.87 16.66
CA VAL A 133 29.42 12.91 15.39
C VAL A 133 30.29 13.62 14.35
N PRO A 134 30.60 13.00 13.21
CA PRO A 134 31.30 13.67 12.12
C PRO A 134 30.53 14.92 11.66
N SER A 135 31.21 16.05 11.48
CA SER A 135 30.60 17.32 11.05
C SER A 135 29.93 17.24 9.68
N ASP A 136 30.30 16.24 8.88
CA ASP A 136 29.83 16.04 7.51
C ASP A 136 28.43 15.42 7.46
N ILE A 137 27.94 14.89 8.59
CA ILE A 137 26.63 14.25 8.70
C ILE A 137 25.62 15.26 9.23
N ASP A 138 25.13 16.11 8.34
CA ASP A 138 24.02 17.01 8.60
C ASP A 138 22.68 16.40 8.17
N VAL A 139 21.58 17.02 8.60
CA VAL A 139 20.22 16.59 8.21
C VAL A 139 20.05 16.60 6.69
N ALA A 140 20.65 17.58 6.00
CA ALA A 140 20.59 17.68 4.55
C ALA A 140 21.35 16.55 3.84
N PHE A 141 22.47 16.09 4.39
CA PHE A 141 23.20 14.91 3.92
C PHE A 141 22.36 13.65 4.08
N LEU A 142 21.73 13.44 5.25
CA LEU A 142 20.85 12.30 5.48
C LEU A 142 19.66 12.28 4.50
N ASP A 143 19.08 13.45 4.21
CA ASP A 143 18.00 13.60 3.24
C ASP A 143 18.47 13.27 1.81
N ARG A 144 19.65 13.76 1.39
CA ARG A 144 20.25 13.43 0.08
C ARG A 144 20.60 11.94 -0.02
N TYR A 145 21.15 11.36 1.04
CA TYR A 145 21.50 9.93 1.11
C TYR A 145 20.26 9.05 0.96
N ALA A 146 19.23 9.31 1.76
CA ALA A 146 17.98 8.55 1.72
C ALA A 146 17.29 8.67 0.36
N ARG A 147 17.23 9.89 -0.20
CA ARG A 147 16.65 10.12 -1.54
C ARG A 147 17.41 9.34 -2.62
N LYS A 148 18.74 9.38 -2.62
CA LYS A 148 19.56 8.65 -3.59
C LYS A 148 19.33 7.14 -3.52
N LYS A 149 19.36 6.56 -2.32
CA LYS A 149 19.11 5.13 -2.11
C LYS A 149 17.72 4.72 -2.57
N TRP A 150 16.72 5.53 -2.23
CA TRP A 150 15.34 5.28 -2.64
C TRP A 150 15.15 5.39 -4.15
N ASP A 151 15.72 6.43 -4.77
CA ASP A 151 15.69 6.63 -6.21
C ASP A 151 16.37 5.48 -6.95
N ASP A 152 17.47 4.92 -6.44
CA ASP A 152 18.13 3.74 -7.03
C ASP A 152 17.19 2.52 -7.04
N ILE A 153 16.41 2.30 -5.96
CA ILE A 153 15.39 1.24 -5.88
C ILE A 153 14.28 1.48 -6.90
N LEU A 154 13.72 2.69 -6.94
CA LEU A 154 12.65 3.03 -7.88
C LEU A 154 13.13 2.96 -9.33
N HIS A 155 14.37 3.40 -9.61
CA HIS A 155 15.00 3.29 -10.92
C HIS A 155 15.14 1.85 -11.37
N PHE A 156 15.44 0.92 -10.48
CA PHE A 156 15.47 -0.50 -10.84
C PHE A 156 14.09 -1.03 -11.22
N VAL A 157 13.05 -0.64 -10.48
CA VAL A 157 11.66 -1.01 -10.82
C VAL A 157 11.25 -0.42 -12.16
N VAL A 158 11.64 0.83 -12.49
CA VAL A 158 11.27 1.44 -13.77
C VAL A 158 12.18 0.99 -14.93
N ASN A 159 13.48 0.81 -14.74
CA ASN A 159 14.36 0.33 -15.81
C ASN A 159 14.02 -1.09 -16.27
N SER A 160 13.23 -1.84 -15.48
CA SER A 160 12.61 -3.08 -15.91
C SER A 160 11.62 -2.91 -17.09
N VAL A 161 11.18 -1.70 -17.43
CA VAL A 161 10.22 -1.54 -18.55
C VAL A 161 10.88 -1.40 -19.93
N GLY A 162 12.21 -1.51 -20.03
CA GLY A 162 12.91 -1.56 -21.31
C GLY A 162 13.00 -0.22 -22.05
N PHE A 163 12.63 0.89 -21.42
CA PHE A 163 12.67 2.24 -22.01
C PHE A 163 13.98 3.02 -21.70
N GLY A 164 14.98 2.37 -21.14
CA GLY A 164 16.27 2.98 -20.82
C GLY A 164 17.28 2.88 -21.96
N THR A 165 17.59 4.02 -22.58
CA THR A 165 18.86 4.24 -23.28
C THR A 165 20.05 3.83 -22.41
N SER A 166 21.10 3.31 -23.05
CA SER A 166 22.30 2.69 -22.48
C SER A 166 23.17 3.60 -21.56
N GLU A 167 22.63 4.16 -20.50
CA GLU A 167 23.40 4.81 -19.43
C GLU A 167 23.57 3.83 -18.26
N ARG A 168 24.68 3.08 -18.30
CA ARG A 168 25.15 2.10 -17.31
C ARG A 168 25.63 2.73 -15.99
N SER A 169 25.05 3.83 -15.53
CA SER A 169 25.73 4.72 -14.56
C SER A 169 25.09 4.86 -13.17
N SER A 170 24.06 4.09 -12.82
CA SER A 170 23.73 3.89 -11.40
C SER A 170 24.07 2.45 -11.02
N ALA A 171 24.94 2.29 -10.01
CA ALA A 171 25.07 1.04 -9.30
C ALA A 171 23.72 0.78 -8.64
N GLY A 172 22.85 0.05 -9.34
CA GLY A 172 21.48 -0.22 -8.90
C GLY A 172 21.43 -0.86 -7.50
N PRO A 173 20.23 -1.09 -6.96
CA PRO A 173 20.07 -1.52 -5.58
C PRO A 173 20.80 -2.84 -5.32
N LYS A 174 21.16 -3.08 -4.05
CA LYS A 174 21.83 -4.33 -3.66
C LYS A 174 20.98 -5.55 -4.04
N GLN A 175 21.64 -6.69 -4.20
CA GLN A 175 21.00 -7.92 -4.67
C GLN A 175 19.86 -8.39 -3.75
N SER A 176 20.00 -8.22 -2.43
CA SER A 176 18.96 -8.47 -1.43
C SER A 176 17.65 -7.75 -1.75
N VAL A 177 17.73 -6.46 -2.09
CA VAL A 177 16.56 -5.65 -2.46
C VAL A 177 15.98 -6.09 -3.79
N LYS A 178 16.81 -6.45 -4.77
CA LYS A 178 16.34 -6.98 -6.06
C LYS A 178 15.57 -8.28 -5.91
N ASP A 179 16.09 -9.19 -5.09
CA ASP A 179 15.46 -10.48 -4.82
C ASP A 179 14.16 -10.29 -4.03
N LEU A 180 14.11 -9.30 -3.12
CA LEU A 180 12.89 -8.91 -2.42
C LEU A 180 11.82 -8.38 -3.39
N LEU A 181 12.17 -7.45 -4.28
CA LEU A 181 11.24 -6.89 -5.28
C LEU A 181 10.67 -7.97 -6.22
N VAL A 182 11.48 -8.96 -6.57
CA VAL A 182 11.06 -10.12 -7.37
C VAL A 182 10.19 -11.07 -6.56
N GLY A 183 10.58 -11.36 -5.31
CA GLY A 183 9.82 -12.19 -4.39
C GLY A 183 8.40 -11.66 -4.16
N GLY A 184 8.28 -10.34 -3.95
CA GLY A 184 7.00 -9.65 -3.77
C GLY A 184 6.20 -9.37 -5.03
N ARG A 185 6.64 -9.90 -6.18
CA ARG A 185 5.98 -9.68 -7.46
C ARG A 185 5.76 -8.21 -7.79
N LEU A 186 6.58 -7.30 -7.28
CA LEU A 186 6.62 -5.92 -7.78
C LEU A 186 7.32 -5.89 -9.14
N VAL A 187 8.18 -6.87 -9.37
CA VAL A 187 8.99 -7.00 -10.56
C VAL A 187 9.03 -8.49 -10.93
N GLU A 188 8.83 -8.82 -12.21
CA GLU A 188 8.91 -10.17 -12.74
C GLU A 188 10.17 -10.36 -13.58
N ARG A 189 10.79 -11.53 -13.49
CA ARG A 189 11.87 -11.91 -14.41
C ARG A 189 11.22 -12.54 -15.65
N ARG A 190 11.48 -11.99 -16.83
CA ARG A 190 10.98 -12.56 -18.07
C ARG A 190 11.64 -13.92 -18.31
N ALA A 191 10.86 -14.92 -18.69
CA ALA A 191 11.35 -16.27 -18.93
C ALA A 191 12.29 -16.37 -20.15
N VAL A 192 12.20 -15.40 -21.08
CA VAL A 192 13.01 -15.35 -22.31
C VAL A 192 13.74 -14.00 -22.35
N GLY A 193 15.07 -14.06 -22.20
CA GLY A 193 15.96 -12.91 -22.08
C GLY A 193 16.13 -12.42 -20.64
N SER A 194 17.32 -11.90 -20.30
CA SER A 194 17.65 -11.26 -19.01
C SER A 194 16.88 -9.95 -18.75
N GLY A 195 15.71 -9.78 -19.37
CA GLY A 195 14.81 -8.65 -19.17
C GLY A 195 14.00 -8.89 -17.90
N ILE A 196 14.01 -7.89 -17.04
CA ILE A 196 13.10 -7.77 -15.92
C ILE A 196 11.86 -7.04 -16.47
N SER A 197 10.65 -7.22 -15.93
CA SER A 197 9.45 -6.45 -16.29
C SER A 197 8.66 -6.04 -15.05
N ILE A 198 8.07 -4.84 -15.04
CA ILE A 198 7.22 -4.38 -13.94
C ILE A 198 5.88 -5.12 -13.97
N THR A 199 5.31 -5.42 -12.80
CA THR A 199 3.95 -5.96 -12.68
C THR A 199 2.94 -4.84 -12.40
N GLN A 200 1.65 -5.17 -12.45
CA GLN A 200 0.57 -4.29 -11.98
C GLN A 200 0.79 -3.79 -10.54
N ALA A 201 1.23 -4.67 -9.64
CA ALA A 201 1.52 -4.34 -8.26
C ALA A 201 2.73 -3.40 -8.15
N GLY A 202 3.78 -3.65 -8.94
CA GLY A 202 4.96 -2.79 -9.04
C GLY A 202 4.65 -1.38 -9.53
N PHE A 203 3.75 -1.26 -10.52
CA PHE A 203 3.32 0.05 -10.98
C PHE A 203 2.47 0.79 -9.94
N THR A 204 1.54 0.08 -9.30
CA THR A 204 0.75 0.65 -8.20
C THR A 204 1.67 1.15 -7.08
N PHE A 205 2.70 0.38 -6.75
CA PHE A 205 3.77 0.77 -5.83
C PHE A 205 4.46 2.08 -6.25
N LEU A 206 4.86 2.24 -7.52
CA LEU A 206 5.45 3.50 -7.99
C LEU A 206 4.53 4.72 -7.83
N LEU A 207 3.22 4.52 -7.88
CA LEU A 207 2.21 5.57 -7.73
C LEU A 207 1.82 5.89 -6.28
N GLN A 208 2.15 5.03 -5.31
CA GLN A 208 1.88 5.26 -3.88
C GLN A 208 2.81 6.33 -3.31
N GLU A 209 2.36 7.14 -2.34
CA GLU A 209 3.22 8.10 -1.64
C GLU A 209 4.50 7.45 -1.08
N THR A 210 5.58 8.22 -0.92
CA THR A 210 6.86 7.73 -0.38
C THR A 210 6.70 6.89 0.88
N ASN A 211 5.88 7.32 1.84
CA ASN A 211 5.67 6.57 3.08
C ASN A 211 4.98 5.21 2.82
N ALA A 212 3.93 5.20 2.00
CA ALA A 212 3.25 3.96 1.61
C ALA A 212 4.17 3.01 0.81
N GLN A 213 5.06 3.55 -0.03
CA GLN A 213 6.07 2.75 -0.72
C GLN A 213 7.04 2.11 0.29
N VAL A 214 7.56 2.88 1.25
CA VAL A 214 8.45 2.35 2.29
C VAL A 214 7.76 1.24 3.07
N TRP A 215 6.51 1.43 3.48
CA TRP A 215 5.76 0.38 4.16
C TRP A 215 5.53 -0.85 3.30
N THR A 216 5.19 -0.68 2.02
CA THR A 216 5.00 -1.81 1.11
C THR A 216 6.29 -2.64 1.02
N LEU A 217 7.46 -1.99 0.96
CA LEU A 217 8.75 -2.68 0.93
C LEU A 217 9.07 -3.36 2.27
N LEU A 218 8.78 -2.71 3.41
CA LEU A 218 9.02 -3.27 4.74
C LEU A 218 8.10 -4.45 5.06
N LEU A 219 6.81 -4.35 4.70
CA LEU A 219 5.85 -5.44 4.85
C LEU A 219 6.22 -6.62 3.97
N LEU A 220 6.67 -6.35 2.74
CA LEU A 220 7.19 -7.40 1.87
C LEU A 220 8.43 -8.09 2.45
N TRP A 221 9.32 -7.33 3.09
CA TRP A 221 10.47 -7.90 3.79
C TRP A 221 10.06 -8.76 4.98
N LEU A 222 9.06 -8.32 5.74
CA LEU A 222 8.50 -9.10 6.84
C LEU A 222 7.87 -10.41 6.34
N GLU A 223 7.03 -10.36 5.30
CA GLU A 223 6.43 -11.56 4.69
C GLU A 223 7.49 -12.52 4.15
N ALA A 224 8.55 -12.00 3.53
CA ALA A 224 9.67 -12.81 3.04
C ALA A 224 10.44 -13.50 4.18
N ALA A 225 10.63 -12.82 5.32
CA ALA A 225 11.26 -13.40 6.50
C ALA A 225 10.38 -14.49 7.14
N ASP A 226 9.08 -14.24 7.27
CA ASP A 226 8.12 -15.21 7.82
C ASP A 226 8.04 -16.48 6.97
N HIS A 227 8.00 -16.33 5.64
CA HIS A 227 8.00 -17.46 4.70
C HIS A 227 9.34 -18.22 4.66
N ALA A 228 10.46 -17.56 4.95
CA ALA A 228 11.75 -18.23 5.08
C ALA A 228 11.79 -19.10 6.36
N ASN A 229 11.29 -18.55 7.47
CA ASN A 229 11.20 -19.27 8.75
C ASN A 229 10.23 -20.46 8.67
N SER A 230 9.08 -20.31 7.99
CA SER A 230 8.12 -21.41 7.80
C SER A 230 8.69 -22.57 6.97
N ASN A 231 9.66 -22.26 6.09
CA ASN A 231 10.32 -23.25 5.24
C ASN A 231 11.55 -23.90 5.90
N GLY A 232 11.79 -23.64 7.20
CA GLY A 232 12.90 -24.22 7.96
C GLY A 232 14.26 -23.57 7.71
N ALA A 233 14.33 -22.46 6.97
CA ALA A 233 15.50 -21.60 6.92
C ALA A 233 15.40 -20.64 8.12
N ASP A 234 16.09 -20.95 9.21
CA ASP A 234 16.11 -20.07 10.38
C ASP A 234 16.86 -18.78 10.02
N THR A 235 16.09 -17.75 9.67
CA THR A 235 16.66 -16.42 9.40
C THR A 235 17.02 -15.68 10.68
N GLY A 236 16.63 -16.22 11.85
CA GLY A 236 16.81 -15.59 13.15
C GLY A 236 16.00 -14.30 13.34
N MET A 237 15.03 -14.02 12.46
CA MET A 237 14.23 -12.78 12.46
C MET A 237 12.75 -13.10 12.72
N ASP A 238 12.24 -12.76 13.90
CA ASP A 238 10.80 -12.82 14.22
C ASP A 238 10.09 -11.57 13.69
N SER A 239 8.93 -11.76 13.05
CA SER A 239 8.03 -10.71 12.59
C SER A 239 7.71 -9.67 13.68
N VAL A 240 7.55 -10.11 14.94
CA VAL A 240 7.27 -9.23 16.08
C VAL A 240 8.46 -8.32 16.37
N ASP A 241 9.66 -8.87 16.36
CA ASP A 241 10.89 -8.12 16.63
C ASP A 241 11.17 -7.10 15.53
N MET A 242 10.96 -7.48 14.25
CA MET A 242 11.06 -6.57 13.11
C MET A 242 10.11 -5.38 13.23
N LEU A 243 8.82 -5.63 13.49
CA LEU A 243 7.83 -4.57 13.69
C LEU A 243 8.19 -3.68 14.87
N SER A 244 8.59 -4.27 16.00
CA SER A 244 9.02 -3.53 17.17
C SER A 244 10.19 -2.59 16.86
N PHE A 245 11.11 -3.05 16.00
CA PHE A 245 12.25 -2.27 15.57
C PHE A 245 11.88 -1.14 14.62
N PHE A 246 10.93 -1.34 13.69
CA PHE A 246 10.40 -0.25 12.86
C PHE A 246 9.73 0.84 13.67
N PHE A 247 8.95 0.47 14.69
CA PHE A 247 8.34 1.42 15.60
C PHE A 247 9.37 2.16 16.45
N LEU A 248 10.44 1.47 16.88
CA LEU A 248 11.59 2.11 17.51
C LEU A 248 12.20 3.15 16.57
N LEU A 249 12.56 2.78 15.34
CA LEU A 249 13.17 3.68 14.35
C LEU A 249 12.29 4.91 14.05
N ALA A 250 10.98 4.71 14.01
CA ALA A 250 10.02 5.80 13.80
C ALA A 250 9.86 6.74 15.02
N SER A 251 10.33 6.32 16.21
CA SER A 251 10.36 7.14 17.42
C SER A 251 11.66 7.91 17.61
N LEU A 252 12.70 7.63 16.80
CA LEU A 252 14.01 8.27 16.91
C LEU A 252 14.00 9.71 16.36
N GLU A 253 14.98 10.49 16.81
CA GLU A 253 15.17 11.88 16.40
C GLU A 253 16.08 11.96 15.17
N LEU A 254 15.64 12.73 14.17
CA LEU A 254 16.41 12.97 12.96
C LEU A 254 17.68 13.78 13.29
N GLY A 255 18.82 13.35 12.75
CA GLY A 255 20.11 14.01 12.97
C GLY A 255 20.80 13.64 14.28
N ARG A 256 20.16 12.84 15.14
CA ARG A 256 20.79 12.28 16.35
C ARG A 256 21.41 10.92 16.05
N ALA A 257 22.55 10.68 16.68
CA ALA A 257 23.28 9.44 16.51
C ALA A 257 22.95 8.44 17.62
N TYR A 258 22.79 7.17 17.27
CA TYR A 258 22.43 6.09 18.18
C TYR A 258 23.47 4.98 18.15
N SER A 259 23.66 4.29 19.29
CA SER A 259 24.64 3.21 19.40
C SER A 259 24.11 1.92 18.78
N THR A 260 24.93 1.24 17.97
CA THR A 260 24.61 -0.11 17.44
C THR A 260 24.84 -1.20 18.49
N ASP A 261 25.74 -0.98 19.44
CA ASP A 261 26.12 -1.97 20.46
C ASP A 261 25.01 -2.19 21.49
N ALA A 262 24.11 -1.21 21.64
CA ALA A 262 22.94 -1.31 22.51
C ALA A 262 21.80 -2.14 21.92
N LEU A 263 21.91 -2.58 20.65
CA LEU A 263 20.91 -3.39 19.97
C LEU A 263 21.16 -4.88 20.21
N THR A 264 20.07 -5.66 20.24
CA THR A 264 20.16 -7.12 20.28
C THR A 264 20.79 -7.66 19.00
N GLU A 265 21.41 -8.85 19.05
CA GLU A 265 22.02 -9.51 17.89
C GLU A 265 21.05 -9.61 16.70
N THR A 266 19.79 -9.97 16.96
CA THR A 266 18.72 -10.00 15.95
C THR A 266 18.51 -8.65 15.28
N ARG A 267 18.57 -7.54 16.03
CA ARG A 267 18.44 -6.18 15.51
C ARG A 267 19.67 -5.71 14.76
N GLN A 268 20.86 -6.14 15.17
CA GLN A 268 22.09 -5.87 14.44
C GLN A 268 22.09 -6.55 13.07
N ASN A 269 21.59 -7.79 12.98
CA ASN A 269 21.43 -8.53 11.73
C ASN A 269 20.46 -7.85 10.75
N MET A 270 19.55 -7.00 11.25
CA MET A 270 18.63 -6.22 10.42
C MET A 270 19.24 -4.92 9.85
N LEU A 271 20.30 -4.39 10.48
CA LEU A 271 20.89 -3.09 10.10
C LEU A 271 21.35 -3.04 8.63
N PRO A 272 22.04 -4.06 8.08
CA PRO A 272 22.47 -4.02 6.67
C PRO A 272 21.31 -3.84 5.69
N ASN A 273 20.19 -4.51 5.92
CA ASN A 273 18.99 -4.37 5.07
C ASN A 273 18.37 -2.98 5.19
N LEU A 274 18.34 -2.41 6.40
CA LEU A 274 17.83 -1.04 6.60
C LEU A 274 18.74 0.03 5.98
N VAL A 275 20.05 -0.20 5.94
CA VAL A 275 21.00 0.65 5.19
C VAL A 275 20.71 0.56 3.70
N ASP A 276 20.40 -0.64 3.20
CA ASP A 276 20.09 -0.88 1.79
C ASP A 276 18.77 -0.24 1.36
N PHE A 277 17.77 -0.22 2.23
CA PHE A 277 16.52 0.53 2.04
C PHE A 277 16.70 2.04 2.18
N GLY A 278 17.85 2.50 2.70
CA GLY A 278 18.11 3.92 2.96
C GLY A 278 17.36 4.46 4.17
N LEU A 279 16.88 3.60 5.08
CA LEU A 279 16.20 4.00 6.32
C LEU A 279 17.18 4.47 7.38
N ILE A 280 18.38 3.88 7.41
CA ILE A 280 19.46 4.27 8.31
C ILE A 280 20.75 4.52 7.53
N HIS A 281 21.60 5.35 8.09
CA HIS A 281 22.96 5.57 7.62
C HIS A 281 23.95 5.15 8.71
N ILE A 282 24.90 4.29 8.35
CA ILE A 282 26.01 3.88 9.22
C ILE A 282 27.28 4.49 8.62
N PRO A 283 27.98 5.39 9.35
CA PRO A 283 29.22 5.97 8.86
C PRO A 283 30.28 4.88 8.64
N PRO A 284 31.00 4.88 7.50
CA PRO A 284 32.07 3.92 7.27
C PRO A 284 33.25 4.10 8.23
N THR A 285 33.39 5.30 8.80
CA THR A 285 34.42 5.67 9.78
C THR A 285 34.12 5.17 11.19
N ASN A 286 32.84 4.93 11.52
CA ASN A 286 32.43 4.46 12.84
C ASN A 286 31.21 3.53 12.73
N PRO A 287 31.43 2.20 12.61
CA PRO A 287 30.34 1.24 12.48
C PRO A 287 29.52 1.07 13.77
N HIS A 288 30.01 1.60 14.91
CA HIS A 288 29.32 1.51 16.21
C HIS A 288 28.19 2.53 16.39
N GLN A 289 27.92 3.34 15.37
CA GLN A 289 26.94 4.42 15.41
C GLN A 289 26.06 4.40 14.16
N PHE A 290 24.77 4.61 14.33
CA PHE A 290 23.83 4.74 13.21
C PHE A 290 22.96 5.98 13.33
N PHE A 291 22.53 6.50 12.19
CA PHE A 291 21.72 7.70 12.05
C PHE A 291 20.41 7.34 11.36
N PRO A 292 19.23 7.59 11.98
CA PRO A 292 17.96 7.44 11.30
C PRO A 292 17.82 8.51 10.23
N THR A 293 17.33 8.13 9.05
CA THR A 293 17.00 9.07 7.99
C THR A 293 15.56 9.58 8.14
N ARG A 294 15.20 10.59 7.35
CA ARG A 294 13.83 11.11 7.35
C ARG A 294 12.81 10.02 7.03
N LEU A 295 13.10 9.13 6.07
CA LEU A 295 12.24 7.99 5.71
C LEU A 295 11.85 7.13 6.94
N ALA A 296 12.81 6.88 7.84
CA ALA A 296 12.56 6.12 9.06
C ALA A 296 11.71 6.90 10.09
N THR A 297 12.07 8.16 10.36
CA THR A 297 11.36 8.99 11.37
C THR A 297 9.93 9.34 10.96
N THR A 298 9.67 9.43 9.66
CA THR A 298 8.33 9.72 9.11
C THR A 298 7.51 8.47 8.83
N LEU A 299 8.05 7.28 9.06
CA LEU A 299 7.41 6.01 8.74
C LEU A 299 6.00 5.90 9.37
N THR A 300 5.84 6.32 10.62
CA THR A 300 4.53 6.32 11.29
C THR A 300 3.74 7.62 11.07
N SER A 301 4.31 8.65 10.46
CA SER A 301 3.68 9.96 10.30
C SER A 301 2.84 10.06 9.03
N SER A 302 1.69 10.73 9.11
CA SER A 302 0.90 11.10 7.91
C SER A 302 1.49 12.31 7.16
N GLU A 303 2.57 12.91 7.67
CA GLU A 303 3.31 13.97 6.99
C GLU A 303 4.19 13.35 5.90
N THR A 304 4.16 13.94 4.71
CA THR A 304 4.90 13.46 3.55
C THR A 304 6.40 13.47 3.84
N ALA A 305 6.98 12.27 4.01
CA ALA A 305 8.39 12.03 4.31
C ALA A 305 9.36 12.81 3.43
N LEU A 306 9.11 12.76 2.12
CA LEU A 306 9.80 13.46 1.05
C LEU A 306 8.77 13.59 -0.09
N ARG A 307 8.64 14.77 -0.74
CA ARG A 307 7.73 14.90 -1.88
C ARG A 307 8.25 14.06 -3.05
N SER A 308 7.60 12.93 -3.32
CA SER A 308 7.90 12.01 -4.41
C SER A 308 7.05 12.27 -5.65
N VAL A 309 7.37 11.53 -6.72
CA VAL A 309 6.56 11.34 -7.94
C VAL A 309 5.11 10.94 -7.65
N SER A 310 4.79 10.49 -6.44
CA SER A 310 3.48 9.98 -6.06
C SER A 310 2.73 10.87 -5.07
N ALA A 311 3.41 11.84 -4.45
CA ALA A 311 2.75 12.81 -3.57
C ALA A 311 1.71 13.66 -4.33
N GLY A 312 1.89 13.87 -5.63
CA GLY A 312 0.86 14.45 -6.48
C GLY A 312 -0.37 13.55 -6.59
N PHE A 313 -0.16 12.24 -6.79
CA PHE A 313 -1.20 11.23 -7.02
C PHE A 313 -2.24 11.20 -5.91
N SER A 314 -1.79 11.09 -4.66
CA SER A 314 -2.66 11.07 -3.50
C SER A 314 -3.37 12.38 -3.22
N ALA A 315 -2.74 13.52 -3.53
CA ALA A 315 -3.39 14.83 -3.43
C ALA A 315 -4.57 14.95 -4.41
N ALA A 316 -4.49 14.36 -5.60
CA ALA A 316 -5.59 14.35 -6.57
C ALA A 316 -6.72 13.40 -6.17
N THR A 317 -6.43 12.22 -5.62
CA THR A 317 -7.47 11.28 -5.17
C THR A 317 -8.19 11.77 -3.90
N ALA A 318 -7.48 12.45 -2.99
CA ALA A 318 -8.10 13.11 -1.82
C ALA A 318 -8.94 14.34 -2.22
N ALA A 319 -8.54 15.10 -3.25
CA ALA A 319 -9.36 16.19 -3.79
C ALA A 319 -10.60 15.68 -4.56
N GLY A 320 -10.52 14.48 -5.16
CA GLY A 320 -11.64 13.86 -5.88
C GLY A 320 -12.78 13.37 -5.00
N THR A 321 -12.55 13.12 -3.71
CA THR A 321 -13.57 12.59 -2.77
C THR A 321 -14.36 13.67 -2.02
N THR A 322 -14.05 14.96 -2.23
CA THR A 322 -14.73 16.08 -1.54
C THR A 322 -15.66 16.91 -2.45
N GLY A 323 -16.00 16.40 -3.64
CA GLY A 323 -16.88 17.09 -4.59
C GLY A 323 -18.35 16.66 -4.54
N ALA A 324 -19.10 17.07 -3.51
CA ALA A 324 -20.54 17.44 -3.57
C ALA A 324 -21.13 17.63 -2.16
N GLY A 325 -21.26 18.88 -1.69
CA GLY A 325 -22.17 19.22 -0.59
C GLY A 325 -21.67 20.28 0.39
N ALA A 326 -22.39 21.41 0.39
CA ALA A 326 -22.51 22.42 1.44
C ALA A 326 -21.33 23.38 1.71
N GLY A 327 -21.55 24.65 1.39
CA GLY A 327 -20.76 25.78 1.88
C GLY A 327 -21.06 26.08 3.35
N GLY A 328 -20.07 26.64 4.03
CA GLY A 328 -20.16 27.14 5.41
C GLY A 328 -18.80 27.64 5.88
N ALA A 329 -18.77 28.90 6.31
CA ALA A 329 -17.59 29.69 6.61
C ALA A 329 -16.96 29.39 7.99
N ALA A 330 -15.63 29.52 8.08
CA ALA A 330 -14.79 29.98 9.21
C ALA A 330 -13.32 29.79 8.77
N GLY A 331 -12.41 30.77 8.73
CA GLY A 331 -12.18 31.83 9.70
C GLY A 331 -11.11 31.35 10.70
N GLY A 332 -9.83 31.35 10.30
CA GLY A 332 -8.71 30.92 11.13
C GLY A 332 -7.38 31.42 10.56
N GLU A 333 -6.92 32.52 11.15
CA GLU A 333 -5.73 33.29 10.79
C GLU A 333 -4.43 32.48 11.02
N ASN A 334 -3.49 32.58 10.08
CA ASN A 334 -2.10 32.22 10.32
C ASN A 334 -1.21 33.33 9.75
N VAL A 335 -0.79 34.23 10.64
CA VAL A 335 0.19 35.29 10.38
C VAL A 335 1.54 34.84 10.93
N GLY A 336 2.57 34.92 10.07
CA GLY A 336 3.94 35.18 10.51
C GLY A 336 4.95 34.05 10.33
N GLY A 337 5.84 34.21 9.34
CA GLY A 337 7.06 33.41 9.24
C GLY A 337 7.72 33.37 7.85
N GLY A 338 7.92 34.54 7.23
CA GLY A 338 8.67 34.66 5.98
C GLY A 338 10.17 34.48 6.19
N GLY A 339 10.75 33.53 5.46
CA GLY A 339 12.20 33.32 5.37
C GLY A 339 12.52 32.01 4.65
N GLY A 340 12.92 32.07 3.38
CA GLY A 340 13.41 30.89 2.63
C GLY A 340 12.88 30.70 1.21
N ALA A 341 12.54 31.77 0.48
CA ALA A 341 12.15 31.70 -0.92
C ALA A 341 13.37 31.59 -1.87
N LEU A 342 14.21 30.55 -1.73
CA LEU A 342 15.27 30.21 -2.71
C LEU A 342 15.51 28.69 -2.89
N GLY A 343 14.73 27.82 -2.26
CA GLY A 343 14.85 26.34 -2.39
C GLY A 343 13.72 25.64 -3.16
N ASP A 344 12.68 26.36 -3.60
CA ASP A 344 11.37 25.75 -3.96
C ASP A 344 11.12 25.59 -5.48
N ALA A 345 12.17 25.75 -6.31
CA ALA A 345 12.07 25.73 -7.77
C ALA A 345 12.44 24.38 -8.42
N GLN A 346 13.07 23.46 -7.69
CA GLN A 346 13.69 22.27 -8.30
C GLN A 346 12.77 21.03 -8.35
N ASP A 347 11.68 21.00 -7.57
CA ASP A 347 10.85 19.79 -7.37
C ASP A 347 9.36 19.93 -7.79
N LYS A 348 8.96 21.04 -8.44
CA LYS A 348 7.57 21.24 -8.95
C LYS A 348 7.40 20.66 -10.35
N ASN A 349 7.34 19.34 -10.38
CA ASN A 349 7.07 18.57 -11.59
C ASN A 349 5.66 18.85 -12.10
N SER A 350 5.59 19.46 -13.28
CA SER A 350 4.34 19.99 -13.81
C SER A 350 4.07 19.45 -15.21
N ILE A 351 2.89 18.88 -15.41
CA ILE A 351 2.43 18.32 -16.67
C ILE A 351 1.35 19.23 -17.24
N ILE A 352 1.48 19.54 -18.53
CA ILE A 352 0.47 20.20 -19.33
C ILE A 352 -0.04 19.19 -20.35
N LEU A 353 -1.36 19.07 -20.44
CA LEU A 353 -2.04 18.17 -21.36
C LEU A 353 -3.02 18.95 -22.23
N GLU A 354 -2.87 18.83 -23.53
CA GLU A 354 -3.72 19.49 -24.53
C GLU A 354 -4.85 18.56 -25.03
N THR A 355 -5.87 19.13 -25.66
CA THR A 355 -7.01 18.39 -26.26
C THR A 355 -6.61 17.49 -27.43
N ASN A 356 -5.45 17.72 -28.04
CA ASN A 356 -4.90 16.96 -29.16
C ASN A 356 -3.99 15.79 -28.72
N PHE A 357 -4.07 15.39 -27.44
CA PHE A 357 -3.25 14.33 -26.82
C PHE A 357 -1.76 14.64 -26.69
N ARG A 358 -1.33 15.89 -26.93
CA ARG A 358 0.04 16.34 -26.65
C ARG A 358 0.21 16.57 -25.16
N MET A 359 1.33 16.08 -24.65
CA MET A 359 1.73 16.23 -23.27
C MET A 359 3.10 16.91 -23.21
N TYR A 360 3.21 17.90 -22.32
CA TYR A 360 4.43 18.62 -22.00
C TYR A 360 4.70 18.49 -20.50
N ALA A 361 5.77 17.81 -20.13
CA ALA A 361 6.15 17.57 -18.74
C ALA A 361 7.42 18.34 -18.40
N TYR A 362 7.31 19.32 -17.51
CA TYR A 362 8.45 20.02 -16.92
C TYR A 362 9.02 19.18 -15.80
N VAL A 363 9.85 18.21 -16.18
CA VAL A 363 10.46 17.22 -15.28
C VAL A 363 11.96 17.15 -15.53
N GLN A 364 12.73 17.18 -14.46
CA GLN A 364 14.19 16.99 -14.50
C GLN A 364 14.58 15.59 -14.02
N SER A 365 13.75 14.98 -13.17
CA SER A 365 14.01 13.66 -12.60
C SER A 365 13.91 12.57 -13.68
N PRO A 366 14.98 11.79 -13.94
CA PRO A 366 14.95 10.69 -14.89
C PRO A 366 13.90 9.62 -14.53
N LEU A 367 13.62 9.44 -13.23
CA LEU A 367 12.61 8.52 -12.75
C LEU A 367 11.22 8.89 -13.28
N GLN A 368 10.86 10.16 -13.21
CA GLN A 368 9.55 10.63 -13.67
C GLN A 368 9.39 10.54 -15.17
N ILE A 369 10.46 10.85 -15.91
CA ILE A 369 10.48 10.66 -17.36
C ILE A 369 10.20 9.19 -17.68
N ALA A 370 10.81 8.28 -16.94
CA ALA A 370 10.62 6.85 -17.13
C ALA A 370 9.20 6.39 -16.72
N VAL A 371 8.58 6.99 -15.68
CA VAL A 371 7.15 6.75 -15.36
C VAL A 371 6.23 7.26 -16.49
N LEU A 372 6.50 8.45 -17.04
CA LEU A 372 5.73 8.99 -18.17
C LEU A 372 5.83 8.10 -19.41
N ALA A 373 7.00 7.53 -19.68
CA ALA A 373 7.23 6.63 -20.81
C ALA A 373 6.38 5.34 -20.77
N LEU A 374 5.86 4.96 -19.59
CA LEU A 374 5.04 3.76 -19.44
C LEU A 374 3.72 3.84 -20.19
N PHE A 375 3.11 5.03 -20.22
CA PHE A 375 1.77 5.24 -20.79
C PHE A 375 1.73 6.29 -21.90
N SER A 376 2.86 6.95 -22.19
CA SER A 376 2.98 7.94 -23.28
C SER A 376 4.13 7.60 -24.23
N ASP A 377 4.00 8.06 -25.48
CA ASP A 377 5.06 7.99 -26.48
C ASP A 377 5.88 9.29 -26.43
N LEU A 378 7.04 9.24 -25.76
CA LEU A 378 7.92 10.39 -25.60
C LEU A 378 8.68 10.69 -26.90
N LYS A 379 8.54 11.91 -27.43
CA LYS A 379 9.16 12.32 -28.69
C LYS A 379 10.45 13.09 -28.50
N PHE A 380 10.44 14.06 -27.59
CA PHE A 380 11.57 14.97 -27.37
C PHE A 380 11.89 15.08 -25.89
N ARG A 381 13.18 14.98 -25.56
CA ARG A 381 13.71 15.24 -24.22
C ARG A 381 14.66 16.42 -24.29
N PHE A 382 14.24 17.55 -23.74
CA PHE A 382 15.05 18.74 -23.52
C PHE A 382 15.51 18.78 -22.06
N ARG A 383 16.40 19.73 -21.74
CA ARG A 383 16.83 19.98 -20.36
C ARG A 383 15.66 20.55 -19.55
N GLY A 384 15.01 19.70 -18.76
CA GLY A 384 13.89 20.08 -17.89
C GLY A 384 12.52 20.16 -18.56
N LEU A 385 12.39 19.70 -19.81
CA LEU A 385 11.12 19.58 -20.52
C LEU A 385 11.12 18.29 -21.34
N VAL A 386 10.06 17.49 -21.19
CA VAL A 386 9.80 16.32 -22.01
C VAL A 386 8.49 16.52 -22.75
N SER A 387 8.49 16.28 -24.06
CA SER A 387 7.29 16.32 -24.89
C SER A 387 6.97 14.93 -25.41
N GLY A 388 5.69 14.56 -25.36
CA GLY A 388 5.21 13.28 -25.86
C GLY A 388 3.73 13.33 -26.25
N HIS A 389 3.24 12.19 -26.73
CA HIS A 389 1.85 12.01 -27.15
C HIS A 389 1.23 10.82 -26.45
N LEU A 390 -0.03 10.97 -26.04
CA LEU A 390 -0.85 9.84 -25.61
C LEU A 390 -1.47 9.20 -26.85
N THR A 391 -1.14 7.94 -27.12
CA THR A 391 -1.63 7.19 -28.29
C THR A 391 -2.36 5.94 -27.84
N ARG A 392 -3.23 5.40 -28.70
CA ARG A 392 -3.86 4.09 -28.46
C ARG A 392 -2.84 3.00 -28.18
N ALA A 393 -1.71 2.99 -28.90
CA ALA A 393 -0.66 2.00 -28.71
C ALA A 393 0.08 2.16 -27.37
N SER A 394 0.37 3.40 -26.94
CA SER A 394 1.04 3.64 -25.66
C SER A 394 0.14 3.27 -24.48
N ILE A 395 -1.15 3.61 -24.55
CA ILE A 395 -2.12 3.27 -23.49
C ILE A 395 -2.41 1.77 -23.47
N ARG A 396 -2.56 1.11 -24.64
CA ARG A 396 -2.72 -0.35 -24.70
C ARG A 396 -1.54 -1.08 -24.07
N ARG A 397 -0.32 -0.65 -24.39
CA ARG A 397 0.90 -1.20 -23.78
C ARG A 397 0.89 -1.04 -22.26
N ALA A 398 0.46 0.11 -21.75
CA ALA A 398 0.30 0.34 -20.32
C ALA A 398 -0.70 -0.65 -19.69
N ILE A 399 -1.85 -0.85 -20.33
CA ILE A 399 -2.89 -1.77 -19.86
C ILE A 399 -2.42 -3.23 -19.89
N GLU A 400 -1.66 -3.64 -20.90
CA GLU A 400 -1.03 -4.97 -20.96
C GLU A 400 -0.03 -5.18 -19.81
N MET A 401 0.63 -4.11 -19.33
CA MET A 401 1.45 -4.12 -18.12
C MET A 401 0.62 -4.04 -16.82
N GLY A 402 -0.71 -4.02 -16.92
CA GLY A 402 -1.65 -3.97 -15.80
C GLY A 402 -1.98 -2.56 -15.28
N ILE A 403 -1.59 -1.51 -16.01
CA ILE A 403 -1.87 -0.11 -15.65
C ILE A 403 -3.29 0.25 -16.06
N THR A 404 -4.13 0.70 -15.12
CA THR A 404 -5.52 1.08 -15.44
C THR A 404 -5.62 2.50 -15.97
N SER A 405 -6.67 2.79 -16.75
CA SER A 405 -6.95 4.16 -17.24
C SER A 405 -7.13 5.15 -16.10
N ASP A 406 -7.80 4.76 -15.02
CA ASP A 406 -8.00 5.64 -13.85
C ASP A 406 -6.67 5.95 -13.13
N GLN A 407 -5.71 5.02 -13.11
CA GLN A 407 -4.36 5.28 -12.60
C GLN A 407 -3.62 6.30 -13.47
N VAL A 408 -3.70 6.18 -14.81
CA VAL A 408 -3.09 7.16 -15.73
C VAL A 408 -3.72 8.54 -15.55
N VAL A 409 -5.06 8.62 -15.52
CA VAL A 409 -5.80 9.88 -15.36
C VAL A 409 -5.50 10.53 -14.02
N SER A 410 -5.49 9.75 -12.94
CA SER A 410 -5.20 10.25 -11.59
C SER A 410 -3.77 10.78 -11.50
N TYR A 411 -2.80 10.12 -12.15
CA TYR A 411 -1.42 10.61 -12.25
C TYR A 411 -1.30 11.91 -13.04
N LEU A 412 -1.99 12.04 -14.17
CA LEU A 412 -2.00 13.28 -14.95
C LEU A 412 -2.62 14.45 -14.17
N ALA A 413 -3.71 14.21 -13.43
CA ALA A 413 -4.37 15.24 -12.62
C ALA A 413 -3.50 15.70 -11.44
N ALA A 414 -2.88 14.74 -10.78
CA ALA A 414 -1.93 14.92 -9.70
C ALA A 414 -0.74 15.80 -10.01
N HIS A 415 -0.16 15.60 -11.18
CA HIS A 415 1.01 16.34 -11.62
C HIS A 415 0.65 17.48 -12.57
N ALA A 416 -0.64 17.83 -12.70
CA ALA A 416 -1.07 18.92 -13.56
C ALA A 416 -0.47 20.26 -13.10
N HIS A 417 -0.03 21.06 -14.07
CA HIS A 417 0.55 22.37 -13.86
C HIS A 417 -0.40 23.31 -13.08
N GLU A 418 0.16 24.13 -12.19
CA GLU A 418 -0.59 25.05 -11.32
C GLU A 418 -1.53 25.99 -12.09
N GLN A 419 -1.10 26.47 -13.27
CA GLN A 419 -1.97 27.27 -14.15
C GLN A 419 -3.21 26.50 -14.63
N MET A 420 -3.09 25.20 -14.92
CA MET A 420 -4.27 24.39 -15.27
C MET A 420 -5.21 24.27 -14.08
N ARG A 421 -4.68 24.13 -12.85
CA ARG A 421 -5.48 24.10 -11.62
C ARG A 421 -6.21 25.42 -11.39
N ARG A 422 -5.51 26.55 -11.52
CA ARG A 422 -6.10 27.89 -11.37
C ARG A 422 -7.19 28.15 -12.40
N VAL A 423 -6.94 27.83 -13.68
CA VAL A 423 -7.93 27.98 -14.75
C VAL A 423 -9.14 27.08 -14.52
N ALA A 424 -8.94 25.83 -14.09
CA ALA A 424 -10.00 24.90 -13.75
C ALA A 424 -10.88 25.44 -12.61
N GLN A 425 -10.27 25.97 -11.55
CA GLN A 425 -10.98 26.58 -10.41
C GLN A 425 -11.75 27.86 -10.81
N ALA A 426 -11.10 28.77 -11.56
CA ALA A 426 -11.71 30.02 -11.99
C ALA A 426 -12.88 29.81 -12.97
N THR A 427 -12.74 28.84 -13.87
CA THR A 427 -13.72 28.58 -14.94
C THR A 427 -14.73 27.49 -14.56
N ARG A 428 -14.59 26.88 -13.36
CA ARG A 428 -15.35 25.69 -12.92
C ARG A 428 -15.37 24.55 -13.95
N ARG A 429 -14.23 24.35 -14.62
CA ARG A 429 -14.02 23.29 -15.62
C ARG A 429 -13.20 22.16 -15.02
N PRO A 430 -13.33 20.92 -15.53
CA PRO A 430 -12.49 19.81 -15.11
C PRO A 430 -11.01 20.11 -15.40
N LEU A 431 -10.12 19.65 -14.50
CA LEU A 431 -8.67 19.92 -14.56
C LEU A 431 -8.02 19.36 -15.83
N LEU A 432 -8.43 18.15 -16.23
CA LEU A 432 -7.98 17.51 -17.46
C LEU A 432 -9.06 17.65 -18.54
N PRO A 433 -8.69 17.78 -19.82
CA PRO A 433 -9.66 17.80 -20.91
C PRO A 433 -10.52 16.53 -20.94
N PRO A 434 -11.87 16.63 -20.88
CA PRO A 434 -12.76 15.46 -20.84
C PRO A 434 -12.56 14.50 -22.01
N VAL A 435 -12.36 15.05 -23.22
CA VAL A 435 -12.10 14.29 -24.44
C VAL A 435 -10.90 13.35 -24.28
N VAL A 436 -9.84 13.82 -23.61
CA VAL A 436 -8.65 13.00 -23.41
C VAL A 436 -8.90 11.91 -22.36
N VAL A 437 -9.57 12.25 -21.26
CA VAL A 437 -9.93 11.30 -20.20
C VAL A 437 -10.82 10.18 -20.73
N ASP A 438 -11.88 10.54 -21.45
CA ASP A 438 -12.82 9.58 -22.03
C ASP A 438 -12.12 8.69 -23.07
N GLN A 439 -11.25 9.26 -23.88
CA GLN A 439 -10.52 8.49 -24.89
C GLN A 439 -9.55 7.48 -24.26
N ILE A 440 -8.87 7.81 -23.16
CA ILE A 440 -8.00 6.88 -22.43
C ILE A 440 -8.84 5.70 -21.90
N ARG A 441 -10.02 5.98 -21.34
CA ARG A 441 -10.95 4.94 -20.84
C ARG A 441 -11.49 4.07 -21.97
N LEU A 442 -11.86 4.65 -23.11
CA LEU A 442 -12.30 3.92 -24.29
C LEU A 442 -11.20 3.00 -24.83
N TRP A 443 -9.93 3.43 -24.81
CA TRP A 443 -8.82 2.57 -25.20
C TRP A 443 -8.61 1.38 -24.25
N GLN A 444 -8.92 1.53 -22.96
CA GLN A 444 -8.96 0.39 -22.03
C GLN A 444 -10.11 -0.56 -22.34
N LEU A 445 -11.32 -0.04 -22.46
CA LEU A 445 -12.50 -0.85 -22.76
C LEU A 445 -12.32 -1.64 -24.06
N ASP A 446 -11.69 -1.04 -25.07
CA ASP A 446 -11.41 -1.72 -26.33
C ASP A 446 -10.45 -2.91 -26.20
N SER A 447 -9.56 -2.90 -25.20
CA SER A 447 -8.73 -4.06 -24.87
C SER A 447 -9.52 -5.14 -24.11
N GLU A 448 -10.51 -4.76 -23.30
CA GLU A 448 -11.32 -5.65 -22.46
C GLU A 448 -12.58 -6.17 -23.18
N ARG A 449 -12.83 -5.76 -24.43
CA ARG A 449 -14.01 -6.14 -25.22
C ARG A 449 -14.15 -7.63 -25.49
N MET A 450 -13.05 -8.39 -25.49
CA MET A 450 -13.05 -9.82 -25.76
C MET A 450 -12.51 -10.59 -24.56
N ALA A 451 -13.41 -11.24 -23.81
CA ALA A 451 -13.04 -12.17 -22.75
C ALA A 451 -13.06 -13.60 -23.32
N ALA A 452 -11.93 -14.30 -23.23
CA ALA A 452 -11.85 -15.72 -23.56
C ALA A 452 -12.02 -16.53 -22.28
N THR A 453 -13.09 -17.32 -22.21
CA THR A 453 -13.34 -18.23 -21.08
C THR A 453 -13.03 -19.65 -21.53
N PRO A 454 -12.01 -20.34 -20.97
CA PRO A 454 -11.80 -21.75 -21.26
C PRO A 454 -12.94 -22.58 -20.66
N GLY A 455 -13.37 -23.61 -21.36
CA GLY A 455 -14.50 -24.42 -20.92
C GLY A 455 -14.95 -25.42 -21.97
N TRP A 456 -16.10 -26.01 -21.72
CA TRP A 456 -16.67 -27.06 -22.54
C TRP A 456 -18.03 -26.65 -23.08
N LEU A 457 -18.25 -26.95 -24.35
CA LEU A 457 -19.53 -26.76 -25.01
C LEU A 457 -20.28 -28.09 -25.05
N LEU A 458 -21.39 -28.18 -24.33
CA LEU A 458 -22.31 -29.30 -24.41
C LEU A 458 -23.30 -29.06 -25.55
N ARG A 459 -23.42 -30.05 -26.43
CA ARG A 459 -24.27 -30.05 -27.62
C ARG A 459 -24.80 -31.46 -27.87
N ASN A 460 -25.81 -31.57 -28.73
CA ASN A 460 -26.42 -32.83 -29.18
C ASN A 460 -27.08 -33.63 -28.04
N HIS A 461 -28.01 -33.02 -27.31
CA HIS A 461 -28.84 -33.74 -26.35
C HIS A 461 -29.99 -34.48 -27.04
N ASP A 462 -30.21 -35.74 -26.67
CA ASP A 462 -31.23 -36.61 -27.28
C ASP A 462 -32.65 -36.08 -27.08
N SER A 463 -32.94 -35.56 -25.88
CA SER A 463 -34.24 -34.98 -25.53
C SER A 463 -34.13 -33.53 -25.08
N TYR A 464 -35.18 -32.74 -25.35
CA TYR A 464 -35.29 -31.37 -24.85
C TYR A 464 -35.38 -31.30 -23.33
N GLN A 465 -36.03 -32.29 -22.69
CA GLN A 465 -36.09 -32.38 -21.23
C GLN A 465 -34.71 -32.67 -20.62
N GLU A 466 -33.92 -33.52 -21.27
CA GLU A 466 -32.57 -33.85 -20.81
C GLU A 466 -31.63 -32.63 -20.90
N TYR A 467 -31.74 -31.85 -21.98
CA TYR A 467 -31.08 -30.55 -22.08
C TYR A 467 -31.48 -29.61 -20.93
N LEU A 468 -32.79 -29.43 -20.70
CA LEU A 468 -33.31 -28.54 -19.65
C LEU A 468 -32.83 -28.94 -18.27
N ASP A 469 -32.94 -30.21 -17.90
CA ASP A 469 -32.49 -30.71 -16.60
C ASP A 469 -31.00 -30.45 -16.39
N MET A 470 -30.17 -30.73 -17.41
CA MET A 470 -28.72 -30.55 -17.33
C MET A 470 -28.33 -29.07 -17.31
N ALA A 471 -29.02 -28.24 -18.09
CA ALA A 471 -28.79 -26.80 -18.11
C ALA A 471 -29.19 -26.18 -16.76
N ASN A 472 -30.32 -26.57 -16.19
CA ASN A 472 -30.78 -26.10 -14.88
C ASN A 472 -29.84 -26.55 -13.77
N PHE A 473 -29.42 -27.82 -13.75
CA PHE A 473 -28.43 -28.31 -12.79
C PHE A 473 -27.10 -27.56 -12.89
N ALA A 474 -26.64 -27.25 -14.10
CA ALA A 474 -25.43 -26.47 -14.30
C ALA A 474 -25.60 -24.99 -13.91
N ASP A 475 -26.80 -24.43 -14.04
CA ASP A 475 -27.15 -23.07 -13.61
C ASP A 475 -27.19 -22.99 -12.08
N ASP A 476 -27.78 -23.98 -11.41
CA ASP A 476 -27.86 -24.09 -9.94
C ASP A 476 -26.48 -24.18 -9.29
N ILE A 477 -25.53 -24.82 -9.96
CA ILE A 477 -24.13 -24.92 -9.53
C ILE A 477 -23.34 -23.63 -9.86
N GLY A 478 -23.86 -22.79 -10.77
CA GLY A 478 -23.21 -21.55 -11.20
C GLY A 478 -22.03 -21.76 -12.15
N VAL A 479 -22.04 -22.83 -12.96
CA VAL A 479 -20.96 -23.15 -13.92
C VAL A 479 -21.30 -22.79 -15.37
N VAL A 480 -22.55 -22.43 -15.67
CA VAL A 480 -22.99 -22.00 -17.01
C VAL A 480 -22.48 -20.59 -17.30
N VAL A 481 -21.76 -20.44 -18.41
CA VAL A 481 -21.29 -19.13 -18.90
C VAL A 481 -22.20 -18.62 -20.02
N TRP A 482 -22.75 -19.53 -20.82
CA TRP A 482 -23.62 -19.20 -21.94
C TRP A 482 -24.59 -20.34 -22.23
N ARG A 483 -25.84 -20.04 -22.59
CA ARG A 483 -26.83 -21.05 -23.00
C ARG A 483 -27.64 -20.60 -24.21
N ASN A 484 -28.07 -21.56 -25.03
CA ASN A 484 -28.96 -21.33 -26.15
C ASN A 484 -29.99 -22.46 -26.26
N ASP A 485 -31.19 -22.18 -25.75
CA ASP A 485 -32.29 -23.16 -25.66
C ASP A 485 -32.81 -23.57 -27.04
N ARG A 486 -32.74 -22.68 -28.04
CA ARG A 486 -33.17 -22.99 -29.41
C ARG A 486 -32.29 -24.05 -30.07
N LYS A 487 -30.99 -23.99 -29.81
CA LYS A 487 -30.00 -24.92 -30.36
C LYS A 487 -29.68 -26.08 -29.41
N ARG A 488 -30.28 -26.14 -28.22
CA ARG A 488 -30.02 -27.14 -27.17
C ARG A 488 -28.52 -27.28 -26.88
N MET A 489 -27.88 -26.15 -26.60
CA MET A 489 -26.44 -26.13 -26.32
C MET A 489 -26.12 -25.10 -25.24
N PHE A 490 -25.18 -25.44 -24.37
CA PHE A 490 -24.72 -24.57 -23.31
C PHE A 490 -23.22 -24.76 -23.06
N PHE A 491 -22.57 -23.68 -22.66
CA PHE A 491 -21.14 -23.62 -22.39
C PHE A 491 -20.90 -23.50 -20.89
N VAL A 492 -20.00 -24.32 -20.37
CA VAL A 492 -19.67 -24.39 -18.95
C VAL A 492 -18.17 -24.19 -18.71
N ASN A 493 -17.83 -23.50 -17.62
CA ASN A 493 -16.43 -23.27 -17.23
C ASN A 493 -15.79 -24.46 -16.50
N ARG A 494 -16.59 -25.39 -15.96
CA ARG A 494 -16.18 -26.61 -15.25
C ARG A 494 -17.14 -27.74 -15.58
N ILE A 495 -16.61 -28.95 -15.82
CA ILE A 495 -17.40 -30.10 -16.28
C ILE A 495 -17.47 -31.26 -15.27
N ASP A 496 -16.65 -31.26 -14.22
CA ASP A 496 -16.48 -32.44 -13.35
C ASP A 496 -17.79 -32.84 -12.65
N GLN A 497 -18.47 -31.88 -12.03
CA GLN A 497 -19.74 -32.10 -11.34
C GLN A 497 -20.88 -32.49 -12.30
N ILE A 498 -20.82 -31.99 -13.54
CA ILE A 498 -21.80 -32.34 -14.58
C ILE A 498 -21.57 -33.78 -15.06
N LYS A 499 -20.32 -34.22 -15.21
CA LYS A 499 -20.00 -35.62 -15.56
C LYS A 499 -20.47 -36.60 -14.48
N ASP A 500 -20.31 -36.25 -13.22
CA ASP A 500 -20.76 -37.10 -12.12
C ASP A 500 -22.29 -37.19 -12.09
N TYR A 501 -22.98 -36.07 -12.32
CA TYR A 501 -24.43 -36.07 -12.51
C TYR A 501 -24.88 -36.92 -13.69
N MET A 502 -24.20 -36.85 -14.84
CA MET A 502 -24.48 -37.72 -15.99
C MET A 502 -24.29 -39.21 -15.66
N LYS A 503 -23.22 -39.57 -14.95
CA LYS A 503 -22.96 -40.97 -14.55
C LYS A 503 -24.02 -41.51 -13.61
N VAL A 504 -24.44 -40.72 -12.61
CA VAL A 504 -25.49 -41.11 -11.67
C VAL A 504 -26.82 -41.30 -12.39
N ARG A 505 -27.17 -40.39 -13.30
CA ARG A 505 -28.40 -40.48 -14.10
C ARG A 505 -28.38 -41.64 -15.11
N GLY A 506 -27.23 -41.91 -15.72
CA GLY A 506 -27.04 -43.07 -16.59
C GLY A 506 -27.31 -44.38 -15.86
N LYS A 507 -26.71 -44.56 -14.68
CA LYS A 507 -26.95 -45.74 -13.82
C LYS A 507 -28.42 -45.85 -13.37
N ALA A 508 -29.07 -44.73 -13.06
CA ALA A 508 -30.48 -44.72 -12.68
C ALA A 508 -31.42 -45.12 -13.84
N ARG A 509 -31.11 -44.68 -15.08
CA ARG A 509 -31.82 -45.13 -16.29
C ARG A 509 -31.64 -46.62 -16.55
N GLU A 510 -30.43 -47.14 -16.39
CA GLU A 510 -30.14 -48.58 -16.55
C GLU A 510 -30.89 -49.44 -15.51
N GLN A 511 -30.95 -49.00 -14.25
CA GLN A 511 -31.71 -49.69 -13.20
C GLN A 511 -33.22 -49.67 -13.44
N GLN A 512 -33.77 -48.55 -13.94
CA GLN A 512 -35.19 -48.47 -14.29
C GLN A 512 -35.54 -49.35 -15.50
N GLN A 513 -34.64 -49.48 -16.47
CA GLN A 513 -34.86 -50.39 -17.61
C GLN A 513 -34.79 -51.87 -17.19
N GLN A 514 -33.89 -52.22 -16.27
CA GLN A 514 -33.82 -53.59 -15.72
C GLN A 514 -35.05 -53.95 -14.87
N GLN A 515 -35.64 -53.00 -14.15
CA GLN A 515 -36.89 -53.21 -13.40
C GLN A 515 -38.16 -53.29 -14.26
N GLN A 516 -38.12 -52.81 -15.52
CA GLN A 516 -39.24 -52.92 -16.45
C GLN A 516 -39.17 -54.17 -17.34
N GLN A 517 -38.02 -54.87 -17.36
CA GLN A 517 -37.82 -56.11 -18.10
C GLN A 517 -38.04 -57.37 -17.23
N HIS A 518 -38.23 -57.20 -15.93
CA HIS A 518 -38.75 -58.18 -14.99
C HIS A 518 -40.19 -57.86 -14.64
#